data_AF-A0AB37Z1Z2-F1
#
_entry.id   AF-A0AB37Z1Z2-F1
#
_cell.length_a   1.000
_cell.length_b   1.000
_cell.length_c   1.000
_cell.angle_alpha   90.00
_cell.angle_beta   90.00
_cell.angle_gamma   90.00
#
_symmetry.space_group_name_H-M   'P 1'
#
loop_
_entity.id
_entity.type
_entity.pdbx_description
1 polymer ?
#
loop_
_entity_poly.entity_id
_entity_poly.type
_entity_poly.pdbx_seq_one_letter_code
_entity_poly.pdbx_strand_id
1 'polypeptide(L)'
;MLNQNIIVCYFNNTYASIKVQNSSGSVVYNKEIVGNRQQTAESQTVPVKVGDYIEFTHIEGAAVNEKTWATLTNLENNKQEYIGKKRIYQVTSTGLNKID
;
A
#
# COMPACT_ATOMS: atom_id res chain seq x y z
N MET A 1 24.95 -8.94 33.22
CA MET A 1 24.68 -7.78 32.36
C MET A 1 23.84 -8.25 31.19
N LEU A 2 22.56 -7.89 31.15
CA LEU A 2 21.70 -8.16 30.00
C LEU A 2 21.62 -6.86 29.20
N ASN A 3 22.36 -6.81 28.09
CA ASN A 3 22.24 -5.73 27.13
C ASN A 3 20.96 -6.01 26.32
N GLN A 4 19.81 -5.57 26.85
CA GLN A 4 18.57 -5.62 26.08
C GLN A 4 18.72 -4.61 24.94
N ASN A 5 18.88 -5.15 23.75
CA ASN A 5 18.86 -4.39 22.50
C ASN A 5 17.47 -3.75 22.39
N ILE A 6 17.33 -2.50 22.81
CA ILE A 6 16.08 -1.76 22.68
C ILE A 6 15.87 -1.54 21.17
N ILE A 7 15.02 -2.36 20.57
CA ILE A 7 14.50 -2.12 19.22
C ILE A 7 13.55 -0.93 19.35
N VAL A 8 14.06 0.26 19.06
CA VAL A 8 13.24 1.47 18.97
C VAL A 8 12.49 1.41 17.64
N CYS A 9 11.23 0.98 17.67
CA CYS A 9 10.37 1.12 16.51
C CYS A 9 9.72 2.51 16.49
N TYR A 10 9.96 3.25 15.41
CA TYR A 10 9.44 4.62 15.22
C TYR A 10 7.97 4.70 14.77
N PHE A 11 7.27 3.58 14.56
CA PHE A 11 5.87 3.58 14.09
C PHE A 11 4.98 2.55 14.80
N ASN A 12 4.17 2.98 15.77
CA ASN A 12 3.10 2.16 16.35
C ASN A 12 1.83 2.10 15.48
N ASN A 13 1.84 2.78 14.33
CA ASN A 13 0.71 2.91 13.43
C ASN A 13 0.94 2.07 12.15
N THR A 14 -0.10 2.01 11.31
CA THR A 14 -0.04 1.41 9.97
C THR A 14 1.04 2.11 9.14
N TYR A 15 2.05 1.33 8.76
CA TYR A 15 3.16 1.74 7.89
C TYR A 15 2.75 1.69 6.42
N ALA A 16 2.08 0.62 6.03
CA ALA A 16 1.55 0.47 4.68
C ALA A 16 0.19 -0.21 4.69
N SER A 17 -0.64 0.09 3.70
CA SER A 17 -1.92 -0.56 3.53
C SER A 17 -2.33 -0.71 2.08
N ILE A 18 -3.15 -1.73 1.83
CA ILE A 18 -3.90 -1.90 0.59
C ILE A 18 -5.35 -2.08 0.99
N LYS A 19 -6.22 -1.23 0.46
CA LYS A 19 -7.67 -1.30 0.66
C LYS A 19 -8.38 -1.33 -0.68
N VAL A 20 -9.30 -2.27 -0.86
CA VAL A 20 -10.19 -2.33 -2.03
C VAL A 20 -11.60 -2.05 -1.57
N GLN A 21 -12.24 -1.08 -2.20
CA GLN A 21 -13.65 -0.75 -2.02
C GLN A 21 -14.39 -1.05 -3.31
N ASN A 22 -15.55 -1.70 -3.20
CA ASN A 22 -16.39 -1.89 -4.36
C ASN A 22 -17.06 -0.57 -4.79
N SER A 23 -17.76 -0.59 -5.92
CA SER A 23 -18.48 0.59 -6.44
C SER A 23 -19.56 1.16 -5.50
N SER A 24 -20.03 0.40 -4.50
CA SER A 24 -20.94 0.90 -3.47
C SER A 24 -20.23 1.52 -2.26
N GLY A 25 -18.90 1.55 -2.26
CA GLY A 25 -18.06 2.07 -1.18
C GLY A 25 -17.74 1.06 -0.07
N SER A 26 -18.24 -0.18 -0.17
CA SER A 26 -17.99 -1.23 0.81
C SER A 26 -16.57 -1.77 0.68
N VAL A 27 -15.86 -1.87 1.80
CA VAL A 27 -14.52 -2.47 1.85
C VAL A 27 -14.62 -3.98 1.63
N VAL A 28 -14.05 -4.48 0.54
CA VAL A 28 -14.04 -5.91 0.18
C VAL A 28 -12.67 -6.56 0.43
N TYR A 29 -11.63 -5.75 0.63
CA TYR A 29 -10.32 -6.20 1.07
C TYR A 29 -9.62 -5.07 1.84
N ASN A 30 -8.97 -5.42 2.94
CA ASN A 30 -8.10 -4.51 3.67
C ASN A 30 -6.92 -5.28 4.24
N LYS A 31 -5.70 -4.85 3.93
CA LYS A 31 -4.47 -5.33 4.56
C LYS A 31 -3.72 -4.14 5.11
N GLU A 32 -3.39 -4.22 6.39
CA GLU A 32 -2.57 -3.25 7.09
C GLU A 32 -1.26 -3.92 7.53
N ILE A 33 -0.16 -3.20 7.34
CA ILE A 33 1.17 -3.58 7.75
C ILE A 33 1.58 -2.60 8.85
N VAL A 34 1.75 -3.10 10.07
CA VAL A 34 2.15 -2.27 11.22
C VAL A 34 3.66 -2.15 11.25
N GLY A 35 4.17 -0.91 11.32
CA GLY A 35 5.60 -0.62 11.21
C GLY A 35 6.45 -1.21 12.35
N ASN A 36 5.86 -1.46 13.52
CA ASN A 36 6.53 -2.03 14.69
C ASN A 36 6.52 -3.55 14.80
N ARG A 37 6.06 -4.24 13.77
CA ARG A 37 5.96 -5.70 13.77
C ARG A 37 6.85 -6.29 12.70
N GLN A 38 7.52 -7.39 13.04
CA GLN A 38 8.16 -8.24 12.05
C GLN A 38 7.09 -8.79 11.11
N GLN A 39 7.32 -8.69 9.81
CA GLN A 39 6.44 -9.19 8.77
C GLN A 39 7.11 -10.35 8.04
N THR A 40 6.33 -11.34 7.64
CA THR A 40 6.76 -12.38 6.69
C THR A 40 6.40 -11.94 5.28
N ALA A 41 7.24 -12.26 4.30
CA ALA A 41 6.89 -12.04 2.90
C ALA A 41 5.65 -12.86 2.54
N GLU A 42 4.67 -12.21 1.89
CA GLU A 42 3.42 -12.84 1.46
C GLU A 42 3.08 -12.44 0.03
N SER A 43 2.26 -13.26 -0.63
CA SER A 43 1.65 -12.94 -1.92
C SER A 43 0.15 -13.23 -1.83
N GLN A 44 -0.66 -12.28 -2.29
CA GLN A 44 -2.12 -12.35 -2.21
C GLN A 44 -2.72 -11.88 -3.54
N THR A 45 -3.59 -12.69 -4.12
CA THR A 45 -4.44 -12.29 -5.25
C THR A 45 -5.76 -11.76 -4.71
N VAL A 46 -6.13 -10.54 -5.11
CA VAL A 46 -7.39 -9.91 -4.73
C VAL A 46 -8.21 -9.65 -6.00
N PRO A 47 -9.42 -10.24 -6.14
CA PRO A 47 -10.26 -9.97 -7.31
C PRO A 47 -10.79 -8.55 -7.25
N VAL A 48 -10.80 -7.86 -8.39
CA VAL A 48 -11.34 -6.50 -8.56
C VAL A 48 -12.25 -6.45 -9.78
N LYS A 49 -13.18 -5.50 -9.80
CA LYS A 49 -14.15 -5.27 -10.87
C LYS A 49 -14.13 -3.82 -11.32
N VAL A 50 -14.60 -3.57 -12.54
CA VAL A 50 -14.81 -2.21 -13.05
C VAL A 50 -15.68 -1.42 -12.07
N GLY A 51 -15.22 -0.24 -11.68
CA GLY A 51 -15.86 0.62 -10.69
C GLY A 51 -15.32 0.48 -9.27
N ASP A 52 -14.53 -0.55 -8.97
CA ASP A 52 -13.85 -0.68 -7.68
C ASP A 52 -12.74 0.37 -7.52
N TYR A 53 -12.44 0.73 -6.28
CA TYR A 53 -11.36 1.63 -5.89
C TYR A 53 -10.29 0.87 -5.12
N ILE A 54 -9.03 1.12 -5.47
CA ILE A 54 -7.86 0.56 -4.80
C ILE A 54 -7.08 1.73 -4.18
N GLU A 55 -6.96 1.72 -2.86
CA GLU A 55 -6.19 2.70 -2.10
C GLU A 55 -4.93 2.03 -1.55
N PHE A 56 -3.77 2.61 -1.89
CA PHE A 56 -2.48 2.28 -1.34
C PHE A 56 -2.04 3.38 -0.38
N THR A 57 -1.49 2.99 0.77
CA THR A 57 -0.78 3.89 1.69
C THR A 57 0.60 3.32 1.97
N HIS A 58 1.62 4.18 2.00
CA HIS A 58 2.98 3.81 2.37
C HIS A 58 3.68 5.01 3.03
N ILE A 59 3.81 4.96 4.36
CA ILE A 59 4.33 6.06 5.16
C ILE A 59 5.79 5.77 5.50
N GLU A 60 6.71 6.53 4.90
CA GLU A 60 8.10 6.57 5.33
C GLU A 60 8.28 7.69 6.37
N GLY A 61 9.37 7.63 7.16
CA GLY A 61 9.73 8.64 8.18
C GLY A 61 9.67 10.09 7.69
N ALA A 62 9.81 11.05 8.61
CA ALA A 62 9.71 12.50 8.35
C ALA A 62 10.77 13.11 7.38
N ALA A 63 11.41 12.30 6.54
CA ALA A 63 12.38 12.75 5.55
C ALA A 63 11.68 13.50 4.41
N VAL A 64 12.17 14.71 4.17
CA VAL A 64 11.57 15.83 3.42
C VAL A 64 11.58 15.64 1.90
N ASN A 65 11.90 14.43 1.40
CA ASN A 65 12.03 14.13 -0.02
C ASN A 65 11.20 12.88 -0.35
N GLU A 66 9.93 13.07 -0.72
CA GLU A 66 8.92 12.02 -0.88
C GLU A 66 9.11 11.12 -2.11
N LYS A 67 10.28 10.49 -2.24
CA LYS A 67 10.45 9.32 -3.11
C LYS A 67 10.32 8.07 -2.25
N THR A 68 9.08 7.67 -1.98
CA THR A 68 8.80 6.40 -1.29
C THR A 68 9.12 5.23 -2.22
N TRP A 69 9.77 4.18 -1.73
CA TRP A 69 10.16 3.02 -2.55
C TRP A 69 8.99 2.10 -2.96
N ALA A 70 7.77 2.40 -2.53
CA ALA A 70 6.58 1.67 -2.94
C ALA A 70 6.28 1.92 -4.42
N THR A 71 6.32 0.84 -5.21
CA THR A 71 6.08 0.90 -6.64
C THR A 71 4.93 -0.01 -7.05
N LEU A 72 4.12 0.46 -7.99
CA LEU A 72 3.12 -0.32 -8.69
C LEU A 72 3.68 -0.70 -10.05
N THR A 73 3.66 -1.99 -10.40
CA THR A 73 4.10 -2.48 -11.71
C THR A 73 2.91 -3.10 -12.44
N ASN A 74 2.65 -2.60 -13.65
CA ASN A 74 1.77 -3.28 -14.60
C ASN A 74 2.58 -4.41 -15.26
N LEU A 75 2.17 -5.67 -15.05
CA LEU A 75 2.90 -6.84 -15.56
C LEU A 75 2.73 -7.05 -17.08
N GLU A 76 1.69 -6.50 -17.70
CA GLU A 76 1.45 -6.64 -19.14
C GLU A 76 2.44 -5.82 -19.98
N ASN A 77 2.81 -4.63 -19.49
CA ASN A 77 3.70 -3.71 -20.21
C ASN A 77 4.96 -3.30 -19.40
N ASN A 78 5.18 -3.92 -18.25
CA ASN A 78 6.29 -3.63 -17.31
C ASN A 78 6.40 -2.17 -16.89
N LYS A 79 5.34 -1.37 -17.06
CA LYS A 79 5.34 0.03 -16.62
C LYS A 79 5.32 0.07 -15.10
N GLN A 80 6.27 0.77 -14.52
CA GLN A 80 6.41 0.96 -13.08
C GLN A 80 6.13 2.42 -12.70
N GLU A 81 5.41 2.61 -11.60
CA GLU A 81 5.07 3.94 -11.06
C GLU A 81 5.33 3.98 -9.56
N TYR A 82 5.73 5.15 -9.04
CA TYR A 82 5.85 5.37 -7.60
C TYR A 82 4.49 5.75 -7.00
N ILE A 83 4.11 5.06 -5.93
CA ILE A 83 2.82 5.24 -5.24
C ILE A 83 2.83 6.54 -4.41
N GLY A 84 3.97 6.92 -3.83
CA GLY A 84 4.02 8.02 -2.86
C GLY A 84 3.41 7.60 -1.52
N LYS A 85 3.09 8.58 -0.67
CA LYS A 85 2.47 8.31 0.64
C LYS A 85 1.08 7.68 0.55
N LYS A 86 0.31 8.11 -0.45
CA LYS A 86 -1.05 7.64 -0.69
C LYS A 86 -1.32 7.68 -2.20
N ARG A 87 -2.03 6.67 -2.70
CA ARG A 87 -2.49 6.63 -4.09
C ARG A 87 -3.85 5.96 -4.18
N ILE A 88 -4.74 6.52 -4.99
CA ILE A 88 -6.04 5.92 -5.27
C ILE A 88 -6.17 5.68 -6.77
N TYR A 89 -6.55 4.46 -7.12
CA TYR A 89 -6.92 4.07 -8.47
C TYR A 89 -8.37 3.63 -8.51
N GLN A 90 -9.07 3.95 -9.59
CA GLN A 90 -10.32 3.30 -9.96
C GLN A 90 -10.04 2.25 -11.03
N VAL A 91 -10.64 1.08 -10.89
CA VAL A 91 -10.60 0.04 -11.92
C VAL A 91 -11.57 0.41 -13.04
N THR A 92 -11.05 0.52 -14.25
CA THR A 92 -11.82 0.77 -15.48
C THR A 92 -11.73 -0.44 -16.41
N SER A 93 -12.52 -0.43 -17.47
CA SER A 93 -12.45 -1.48 -18.50
C SER A 93 -11.12 -1.50 -19.26
N THR A 94 -10.33 -0.43 -19.16
CA THR A 94 -9.03 -0.29 -19.84
C THR A 94 -7.83 -0.31 -18.88
N GLY A 95 -8.06 -0.60 -17.60
CA GLY A 95 -7.00 -0.72 -16.59
C GLY A 95 -7.24 0.16 -15.36
N LEU A 96 -6.17 0.64 -14.75
CA LEU A 96 -6.25 1.49 -13.56
C LEU A 96 -6.23 2.97 -13.95
N ASN A 97 -7.26 3.71 -13.58
CA ASN A 97 -7.28 5.17 -13.69
C ASN A 97 -6.85 5.79 -12.36
N LYS A 98 -5.83 6.63 -12.39
CA LYS A 98 -5.37 7.37 -11.20
C LYS A 98 -6.39 8.48 -10.86
N ILE A 99 -6.85 8.54 -9.62
CA ILE A 99 -7.84 9.54 -9.17
C ILE A 99 -7.19 10.71 -8.40
N ASP A 100 -6.05 10.46 -7.74
CA ASP A 100 -5.30 11.45 -6.92
C ASP A 100 -3.80 11.13 -6.93
#